data_AF-A0A952BDZ6-F1
#
_entry.id   AF-A0A952BDZ6-F1
#
_cell.length_a   1.000
_cell.length_b   1.000
_cell.length_c   1.000
_cell.angle_alpha   90.00
_cell.angle_beta   90.00
_cell.angle_gamma   90.00
#
_symmetry.space_group_name_H-M   'P 1'
#
loop_
_entity.id
_entity.type
_entity.pdbx_description
1 polymer ?
#
loop_
_entity_poly.entity_id
_entity_poly.type
_entity_poly.pdbx_seq_one_letter_code
_entity_poly.pdbx_strand_id
1 'polypeptide(L)' 'MKHKISLKKLKGIPETLLIPLRGRYLETKKRDGIIKDHKSVNIIDTVEHSFAELELPWDAQMSLMAKWPSRPLGR' A
#
# COMPACT_ATOMS: atom_id res chain seq x y z
N MET A 1 -17.59 -0.18 16.53
CA MET A 1 -16.94 -0.72 15.33
C MET A 1 -16.50 0.45 14.46
N LYS A 2 -15.22 0.59 14.12
CA LYS A 2 -14.79 1.63 13.17
C LYS A 2 -15.32 1.25 11.78
N HIS A 3 -16.16 2.09 11.18
CA HIS A 3 -16.59 1.89 9.80
C HIS A 3 -15.37 1.97 8.90
N LYS A 4 -15.08 0.88 8.18
CA LYS A 4 -13.99 0.89 7.22
C LYS A 4 -14.48 1.45 5.88
N ILE A 5 -13.61 2.19 5.21
CA ILE A 5 -13.89 2.89 3.95
C ILE A 5 -13.39 2.02 2.80
N SER A 6 -14.28 1.63 1.89
CA SER A 6 -13.89 0.96 0.64
C SER A 6 -13.16 1.94 -0.28
N LEU A 7 -11.99 1.56 -0.77
CA LEU A 7 -11.20 2.39 -1.70
C LEU A 7 -11.95 2.70 -3.01
N LYS A 8 -12.88 1.85 -3.43
CA LYS A 8 -13.74 2.08 -4.61
C LYS A 8 -14.61 3.35 -4.48
N LYS A 9 -14.81 3.84 -3.26
CA LYS A 9 -15.55 5.08 -2.98
C LYS A 9 -14.68 6.33 -3.07
N LEU A 10 -13.35 6.19 -3.09
CA LEU A 10 -12.42 7.30 -3.22
C LEU A 10 -12.23 7.63 -4.70
N LYS A 11 -12.59 8.84 -5.11
CA LYS A 11 -12.42 9.31 -6.49
C LYS A 11 -11.10 10.09 -6.62
N GLY A 12 -10.37 9.86 -7.71
CA GLY A 12 -9.14 10.61 -8.03
C GLY A 12 -7.90 10.21 -7.23
N ILE A 13 -7.96 9.12 -6.45
CA ILE A 13 -6.79 8.59 -5.73
C ILE A 13 -6.29 7.35 -6.49
N PRO A 14 -5.10 7.40 -7.09
CA PRO A 14 -4.53 6.22 -7.74
C PRO A 14 -4.15 5.15 -6.70
N GLU A 15 -4.44 3.89 -7.01
CA GLU A 15 -4.12 2.74 -6.15
C GLU A 15 -2.62 2.62 -5.85
N THR A 16 -1.78 3.13 -6.75
CA THR A 16 -0.32 3.16 -6.58
C THR A 16 0.13 3.94 -5.34
N LEU A 17 -0.65 4.92 -4.85
CA LEU A 17 -0.32 5.67 -3.63
C LEU A 17 -0.48 4.85 -2.35
N LEU A 18 -1.15 3.70 -2.42
CA LEU A 18 -1.29 2.79 -1.28
C LEU A 18 0.05 2.13 -0.93
N ILE A 19 0.94 1.95 -1.90
CA ILE A 19 2.28 1.38 -1.72
C ILE A 19 3.15 2.26 -0.80
N PRO A 20 3.42 3.54 -1.12
CA PRO A 20 4.19 4.41 -0.23
C PRO A 20 3.48 4.71 1.09
N LEU A 21 2.13 4.76 1.10
CA LEU A 21 1.34 4.88 2.33
C LEU A 21 1.61 3.69 3.28
N ARG A 22 1.62 2.46 2.74
CA ARG A 22 1.96 1.25 3.50
C ARG A 22 3.41 1.27 3.99
N GLY A 23 4.34 1.75 3.18
CA GLY A 23 5.74 1.92 3.59
C GLY A 23 5.85 2.80 4.85
N ARG A 24 5.20 3.98 4.84
CA ARG A 24 5.20 4.89 6.00
C ARG A 24 4.50 4.30 7.23
N TYR A 25 3.42 3.56 7.02
CA TYR A 25 2.74 2.83 8.09
C TYR A 25 3.63 1.81 8.79
N LEU A 26 4.29 0.94 8.01
CA LEU A 26 5.18 -0.08 8.55
C LEU A 26 6.39 0.55 9.24
N GLU A 27 6.95 1.60 8.65
CA GLU A 27 8.07 2.35 9.25
C GLU A 27 7.68 3.00 10.58
N THR A 28 6.49 3.61 10.64
CA THR A 28 5.96 4.23 11.87
C THR A 28 5.80 3.21 12.99
N LYS A 29 5.41 1.97 12.66
CA LYS A 29 5.24 0.86 13.62
C LYS A 29 6.55 0.25 14.11
N LYS A 30 7.69 0.48 13.45
CA LYS A 30 8.98 0.04 13.97
C LYS A 30 9.34 0.84 15.21
N ARG A 31 9.91 0.16 16.22
CA ARG A 31 10.41 0.78 17.45
C ARG A 31 11.35 1.95 17.12
N ASP A 32 12.37 1.67 16.32
CA ASP A 32 13.41 2.63 15.92
C ASP A 32 13.21 3.15 14.48
N GLY A 33 11.95 3.26 14.04
CA GLY A 33 11.63 3.78 12.71
C GLY A 33 12.04 5.24 12.52
N ILE A 34 12.58 5.56 11.34
CA ILE A 34 13.10 6.88 10.96
C ILE A 34 11.95 7.89 10.83
N ILE A 35 10.77 7.45 10.38
CA ILE A 35 9.58 8.27 10.14
C ILE A 35 8.47 7.88 11.12
N LYS A 36 7.76 8.89 11.65
CA LYS A 36 6.56 8.71 12.50
C LYS A 36 5.35 9.40 11.87
N ASP A 37 4.66 8.70 10.99
CA ASP A 37 3.45 9.15 10.30
C ASP A 37 2.20 8.50 10.92
N HIS A 38 1.70 9.09 12.02
CA HIS A 38 0.48 8.61 12.69
C HIS A 38 -0.76 8.69 11.80
N LYS A 39 -0.78 9.55 10.77
CA LYS A 39 -1.89 9.66 9.85
C LYS A 39 -1.96 8.45 8.92
N SER A 40 -0.82 7.92 8.49
CA SER A 40 -0.77 6.67 7.73
C SER A 40 -1.37 5.50 8.50
N VAL A 41 -1.11 5.40 9.81
CA VAL A 41 -1.73 4.41 10.71
C VAL A 41 -3.24 4.56 10.74
N ASN A 42 -3.72 5.77 10.98
CA ASN A 42 -5.16 6.03 11.01
C ASN A 42 -5.83 5.70 9.66
N ILE A 43 -5.23 6.09 8.53
CA ILE A 43 -5.77 5.80 7.20
C ILE A 43 -5.83 4.29 6.97
N ILE A 44 -4.72 3.56 7.14
CA ILE A 44 -4.66 2.12 6.88
C ILE A 44 -5.61 1.34 7.78
N ASP A 45 -5.71 1.69 9.06
CA ASP A 45 -6.63 1.03 9.98
C ASP A 45 -8.12 1.30 9.65
N THR A 46 -8.40 2.34 8.86
CA THR A 46 -9.76 2.77 8.48
C THR A 46 -10.15 2.37 7.06
N VAL A 47 -9.25 1.89 6.19
CA VAL A 47 -9.61 1.46 4.83
C VAL A 47 -9.85 -0.06 4.72
N GLU A 48 -10.77 -0.47 3.86
CA GLU A 48 -10.99 -1.87 3.47
C GLU A 48 -10.11 -2.20 2.26
N HIS A 49 -8.83 -2.48 2.51
CA HIS A 49 -7.91 -2.92 1.47
C HIS A 49 -6.98 -4.02 1.97
N SER A 50 -6.81 -5.07 1.16
CA SER A 50 -5.85 -6.13 1.42
C SER A 50 -4.53 -5.79 0.74
N PHE A 51 -3.44 -5.86 1.50
CA PHE A 51 -2.08 -5.70 0.98
C PHE A 51 -1.40 -7.05 0.72
N ALA A 52 -2.14 -8.15 0.65
CA ALA A 52 -1.59 -9.51 0.50
C ALA A 52 -0.65 -9.64 -0.72
N GLU A 53 -0.94 -8.94 -1.82
CA GLU A 53 -0.08 -8.93 -3.01
C GLU A 53 1.27 -8.24 -2.78
N LEU A 54 1.38 -7.39 -1.75
CA LEU A 54 2.60 -6.70 -1.34
C LEU A 54 3.32 -7.41 -0.17
N GLU A 55 2.78 -8.52 0.34
CA GLU A 55 3.41 -9.35 1.37
C GLU A 55 4.39 -10.38 0.81
N LEU A 56 4.61 -10.34 -0.50
CA LEU A 56 5.61 -11.15 -1.15
C LEU A 56 7.01 -10.89 -0.55
N PRO A 57 7.83 -11.93 -0.38
CA PRO A 57 9.23 -11.75 -0.03
C PRO A 57 9.95 -10.90 -1.09
N TRP A 58 11.06 -10.27 -0.70
CA TRP A 58 11.74 -9.23 -1.50
C TRP A 58 12.05 -9.66 -2.94
N ASP A 59 12.49 -10.91 -3.11
CA ASP A 59 12.72 -11.54 -4.40
C ASP A 59 11.47 -11.61 -5.26
N ALA A 60 10.32 -11.98 -4.68
CA ALA A 60 9.04 -12.00 -5.38
C ALA A 60 8.51 -10.58 -5.68
N GLN A 61 8.75 -9.59 -4.82
CA GLN A 61 8.46 -8.18 -5.10
C GLN A 61 9.27 -7.65 -6.29
N MET A 62 10.57 -7.93 -6.33
CA MET A 62 11.46 -7.56 -7.43
C MET A 62 11.07 -8.27 -8.74
N SER A 63 10.66 -9.54 -8.66
CA SER A 63 10.22 -10.30 -9.83
C SER A 63 8.91 -9.74 -10.43
N LEU A 64 7.99 -9.26 -9.59
CA LEU A 64 6.76 -8.58 -10.05
C LEU A 64 7.04 -7.23 -10.71
N MET A 65 7.94 -6.44 -10.14
CA MET A 65 8.39 -5.18 -10.77
C MET A 65 9.10 -5.43 -12.09
N ALA A 66 9.92 -6.49 -12.18
CA ALA A 66 10.60 -6.89 -13.41
C ALA A 66 9.66 -7.43 -14.50
N LYS A 67 8.48 -7.96 -14.13
CA LYS A 67 7.41 -8.39 -15.05
C LYS A 67 6.48 -7.27 -15.52
N TRP A 68 6.49 -6.12 -14.83
CA TRP A 68 5.66 -4.97 -15.18
C TRP A 68 5.89 -4.39 -16.60
N PRO A 69 7.10 -4.36 -17.19
CA PRO A 69 7.29 -3.87 -18.56
C PRO A 69 6.78 -4.86 -19.64
N SER A 70 6.31 -6.05 -19.27
CA SER A 70 5.84 -7.08 -20.21
C SER A 70 4.33 -7.09 -20.43
N ARG A 71 3.56 -6.26 -19.71
CA ARG A 71 2.13 -6.12 -20.01
C ARG A 71 2.00 -5.12 -21.17
N PRO A 72 1.44 -5.51 -22.33
CA PRO A 72 1.16 -4.54 -23.37
C PRO A 72 0.21 -3.52 -22.76
N LEU A 73 0.59 -2.25 -22.83
CA LEU A 73 -0.34 -1.14 -22.61
C LEU A 73 -1.41 -1.29 -23.69
N GLY A 74 -2.53 -1.92 -23.32
CA GLY A 74 -3.68 -2.10 -24.20
C GLY A 74 -4.12 -0.73 -24.70
N ARG A 75 -4.09 -0.58 -26.03
CA ARG A 75 -4.79 0.47 -26.75
C ARG A 75 -6.29 0.26 -26.68
#